data_AF-C5BSA7-F1
#
_entry.id   AF-C5BSA7-F1
#
_cell.length_a   1.000
_cell.length_b   1.000
_cell.length_c   1.000
_cell.angle_alpha   90.00
_cell.angle_beta   90.00
_cell.angle_gamma   90.00
#
_symmetry.space_group_name_H-M   'P 1'
#
loop_
_entity.id
_entity.type
_entity.pdbx_description
1 polymer ?
#
loop_
_entity_poly.entity_id
_entity_poly.type
_entity_poly.pdbx_seq_one_letter_code
_entity_poly.pdbx_strand_id
1 'polypeptide(L)'
;MLTSEKLLAGANVCFDIAIPHAILQAGRDGVFSLTDLDGQNLTPEQQGKLALDTHSDADNQVRLRPLSVADLQLINRASKDNNTLMAALLVQKSLVEPKMTIAEVNRLPVGVLQFLANQVNEISGINASEEQLQQAAEEPLAQAAFILAKHFGWTPQQIGELTLGQVLFNLKMLRQANAQQS
;
A
#
# COMPACT_ATOMS: atom_id res chain seq x y z
N MET A 1 -3.68 9.63 -0.25
CA MET A 1 -4.77 10.02 0.68
C MET A 1 -5.33 8.78 1.35
N LEU A 2 -5.37 8.82 2.68
CA LEU A 2 -6.04 7.86 3.55
C LEU A 2 -7.54 8.18 3.48
N THR A 3 -8.38 7.22 3.10
CA THR A 3 -9.84 7.40 3.01
C THR A 3 -10.51 6.46 4.02
N SER A 4 -11.74 6.78 4.44
CA SER A 4 -12.46 5.90 5.38
C SER A 4 -12.66 4.49 4.82
N GLU A 5 -12.87 4.37 3.52
CA GLU A 5 -12.98 3.07 2.84
C GLU A 5 -11.73 2.21 3.04
N LYS A 6 -10.53 2.79 2.86
CA LYS A 6 -9.26 2.09 3.07
C LYS A 6 -9.06 1.69 4.53
N LEU A 7 -9.51 2.52 5.47
CA LEU A 7 -9.42 2.23 6.91
C LEU A 7 -10.39 1.11 7.33
N LEU A 8 -11.60 1.09 6.78
CA LEU A 8 -12.64 0.11 7.12
C LEU A 8 -12.36 -1.28 6.55
N ALA A 9 -11.73 -1.33 5.38
CA ALA A 9 -11.47 -2.58 4.68
C ALA A 9 -10.30 -3.40 5.29
N GLY A 10 -9.54 -2.81 6.22
CA GLY A 10 -8.62 -3.53 7.11
C GLY A 10 -7.39 -4.13 6.42
N ALA A 11 -6.67 -4.99 7.14
CA ALA A 11 -5.35 -5.51 6.74
C ALA A 11 -5.36 -6.52 5.58
N ASN A 12 -6.55 -6.87 5.06
CA ASN A 12 -6.71 -7.84 3.97
C ASN A 12 -6.83 -7.18 2.59
N VAL A 13 -6.96 -5.85 2.53
CA VAL A 13 -6.97 -5.15 1.24
C VAL A 13 -5.61 -5.21 0.59
N CYS A 14 -5.63 -5.42 -0.72
CA CYS A 14 -4.45 -5.37 -1.57
C CYS A 14 -4.48 -4.09 -2.42
N PHE A 15 -3.33 -3.43 -2.52
CA PHE A 15 -3.11 -2.25 -3.34
C PHE A 15 -2.06 -2.58 -4.39
N ASP A 16 -2.40 -2.32 -5.65
CA ASP A 16 -1.46 -2.45 -6.73
C ASP A 16 -0.66 -1.14 -6.86
N ILE A 17 0.65 -1.22 -6.67
CA ILE A 17 1.57 -0.09 -6.63
C ILE A 17 2.53 -0.19 -7.81
N ALA A 18 2.49 0.80 -8.70
CA ALA A 18 3.47 0.94 -9.77
C ALA A 18 4.79 1.50 -9.20
N ILE A 19 5.91 0.84 -9.51
CA ILE A 19 7.25 1.29 -9.17
C ILE A 19 7.73 2.21 -10.31
N PRO A 20 8.01 3.50 -10.04
CA PRO A 20 8.48 4.42 -11.06
C PRO A 20 9.79 3.94 -11.72
N HIS A 21 9.85 4.00 -13.05
CA HIS A 21 11.03 3.58 -13.84
C HIS A 21 12.33 4.26 -13.39
N ALA A 22 12.28 5.52 -12.97
CA ALA A 22 13.43 6.26 -12.46
C ALA A 22 14.08 5.56 -11.25
N ILE A 23 13.28 4.93 -10.39
CA ILE A 23 13.76 4.23 -9.20
C ILE A 23 14.39 2.88 -9.56
N LEU A 24 13.88 2.23 -10.60
CA LEU A 24 14.44 0.97 -11.14
C LEU A 24 15.78 1.19 -11.85
N GLN A 25 15.97 2.34 -12.49
CA GLN A 25 17.18 2.69 -13.23
C GLN A 25 18.30 3.27 -12.35
N ALA A 26 17.98 3.91 -11.23
CA ALA A 26 18.97 4.52 -10.33
C ALA A 26 19.99 3.54 -9.72
N GLY A 27 19.75 2.21 -9.81
CA GLY A 27 20.72 1.17 -9.44
C GLY A 27 21.48 0.56 -10.62
N ARG A 28 21.17 0.97 -11.86
CA ARG A 28 21.71 0.44 -13.13
C ARG A 28 22.72 1.37 -13.80
N ASP A 29 23.20 2.42 -13.12
CA ASP A 29 24.21 3.37 -13.63
C ASP A 29 25.62 2.78 -13.87
N GLY A 30 25.71 1.47 -14.13
CA GLY A 30 26.79 0.91 -14.93
C GLY A 30 26.42 1.08 -16.39
N VAL A 31 26.95 2.14 -17.02
CA VAL A 31 26.92 2.47 -18.46
C VAL A 31 26.66 1.23 -19.34
N PHE A 32 25.40 0.98 -19.71
CA PHE A 32 25.07 0.00 -20.74
C PHE A 32 25.30 0.66 -22.09
N SER A 33 26.54 0.59 -22.57
CA SER A 33 26.83 0.90 -23.96
C SER A 33 26.29 -0.24 -24.80
N LEU A 34 25.17 -0.01 -25.48
CA LEU A 34 24.66 -0.97 -26.45
C LEU A 34 25.64 -0.97 -27.62
N THR A 35 26.35 -2.08 -27.77
CA THR A 35 27.23 -2.33 -28.92
C THR A 35 26.49 -3.18 -29.94
N ASP A 36 26.72 -2.95 -31.23
CA ASP A 36 26.26 -3.85 -32.30
C ASP A 36 27.02 -5.19 -32.26
N LEU A 37 26.65 -6.11 -33.18
CA LEU A 37 27.30 -7.42 -33.31
C LEU A 37 28.80 -7.31 -33.65
N ASP A 38 29.24 -6.15 -34.12
CA ASP A 38 30.61 -5.81 -34.46
C ASP A 38 31.34 -5.04 -33.34
N GLY A 39 30.69 -4.89 -32.16
CA GLY A 39 31.28 -4.27 -30.97
C GLY A 39 31.31 -2.74 -30.98
N GLN A 40 30.60 -2.07 -31.89
CA GLN A 40 30.57 -0.61 -32.00
C GLN A 40 29.36 -0.02 -31.26
N ASN A 41 29.58 1.09 -30.54
CA ASN A 41 28.51 1.78 -29.82
C ASN A 41 27.43 2.28 -30.78
N LEU A 42 26.18 1.87 -30.53
CA LEU A 42 25.03 2.32 -31.30
C LEU A 42 24.87 3.83 -31.22
N THR A 43 24.54 4.47 -32.34
CA THR A 43 24.33 5.92 -32.40
C THR A 43 23.06 6.34 -31.64
N PRO A 44 22.95 7.61 -31.17
CA PRO A 44 21.79 8.10 -30.42
C PRO A 44 20.44 7.91 -31.15
N GLU A 45 20.45 7.98 -32.49
CA GLU A 45 19.26 7.76 -33.33
C GLU A 45 18.83 6.28 -33.37
N GLN A 46 19.80 5.36 -33.31
CA GLN A 46 19.53 3.91 -33.22
C GLN A 46 19.07 3.52 -31.80
N GLN A 47 19.64 4.15 -30.78
CA GLN A 47 19.22 3.97 -29.38
C GLN A 47 17.77 4.45 -29.14
N GLY A 48 17.35 5.56 -29.77
CA GLY A 48 15.99 6.08 -29.66
C GLY A 48 14.92 5.20 -30.31
N LYS A 49 15.27 4.34 -31.27
CA LYS A 49 14.33 3.47 -31.99
C LYS A 49 14.11 2.09 -31.33
N LEU A 50 14.99 1.69 -30.41
CA LEU A 50 14.87 0.50 -29.56
C LEU A 50 14.24 0.80 -28.19
N ALA A 51 14.22 2.07 -27.76
CA ALA A 51 13.64 2.49 -26.49
C ALA A 51 12.09 2.53 -26.49
N LEU A 52 11.43 2.20 -27.61
CA LEU A 52 9.98 2.11 -27.71
C LEU A 52 9.41 0.74 -27.33
N ASP A 53 10.26 -0.17 -26.83
CA ASP A 53 9.82 -1.38 -26.13
C ASP A 53 9.22 -0.95 -24.79
N THR A 54 7.96 -0.56 -24.90
CA THR A 54 7.02 -0.24 -23.84
C THR A 54 7.07 -1.37 -22.82
N HIS A 55 7.88 -1.20 -21.77
CA HIS A 55 7.77 -2.02 -20.57
C HIS A 55 6.42 -1.65 -19.99
N SER A 56 5.40 -2.44 -20.35
CA SER A 56 4.02 -2.24 -19.92
C SER A 56 4.01 -2.01 -18.41
N ASP A 57 3.28 -1.00 -17.92
CA ASP A 57 3.17 -0.67 -16.50
C ASP A 57 2.87 -1.88 -15.59
N ALA A 58 2.33 -2.97 -16.16
CA ALA A 58 2.11 -4.25 -15.47
C ALA A 58 3.40 -4.96 -15.00
N ASP A 59 4.55 -4.75 -15.66
CA ASP A 59 5.81 -5.45 -15.32
C ASP A 59 6.55 -4.79 -14.14
N ASN A 60 6.17 -3.56 -13.79
CA ASN A 60 6.75 -2.79 -12.69
C ASN A 60 5.77 -2.60 -11.53
N GLN A 61 4.80 -3.50 -11.40
CA GLN A 61 3.76 -3.41 -10.39
C GLN A 61 4.00 -4.41 -9.25
N VAL A 62 3.73 -3.99 -8.02
CA VAL A 62 3.71 -4.87 -6.86
C VAL A 62 2.37 -4.75 -6.14
N ARG A 63 1.93 -5.85 -5.55
CA ARG A 63 0.73 -5.89 -4.72
C ARG A 63 1.12 -5.86 -3.26
N LEU A 64 0.67 -4.84 -2.53
CA LEU A 64 0.94 -4.65 -1.11
C LEU A 64 -0.35 -4.72 -0.30
N ARG A 65 -0.27 -5.23 0.93
CA ARG A 65 -1.35 -5.15 1.93
C ARG A 65 -0.92 -4.30 3.13
N PRO A 66 -1.83 -3.61 3.81
CA PRO A 66 -1.53 -2.93 5.07
C PRO A 66 -0.97 -3.89 6.12
N LEU A 67 -0.09 -3.37 6.96
CA LEU A 67 0.41 -4.09 8.13
C LEU A 67 -0.58 -3.99 9.28
N SER A 68 -0.76 -5.10 10.00
CA SER A 68 -1.52 -5.09 11.26
C SER A 68 -0.64 -4.61 12.42
N VAL A 69 -1.27 -4.23 13.54
CA VAL A 69 -0.53 -3.90 14.78
C VAL A 69 0.33 -5.08 15.25
N ALA A 70 -0.17 -6.31 15.11
CA ALA A 70 0.58 -7.52 15.45
C ALA A 70 1.82 -7.70 14.56
N ASP A 71 1.70 -7.39 13.25
CA ASP A 71 2.82 -7.41 12.32
C ASP A 71 3.90 -6.40 12.76
N LEU A 72 3.50 -5.17 13.10
CA LEU A 72 4.43 -4.13 13.53
C LEU A 72 5.16 -4.48 14.83
N GLN A 73 4.46 -5.06 15.81
CA GLN A 73 5.08 -5.53 17.05
C GLN A 73 6.12 -6.62 16.80
N LEU A 74 5.80 -7.57 15.92
CA LEU A 74 6.72 -8.65 15.55
C LEU A 74 7.97 -8.10 14.84
N ILE A 75 7.77 -7.16 13.92
CA ILE A 75 8.86 -6.53 13.15
C ILE A 75 9.79 -5.74 14.08
N ASN A 76 9.25 -4.89 14.96
CA ASN A 76 10.04 -4.12 15.93
C ASN A 76 10.88 -5.03 16.83
N ARG A 77 10.32 -6.16 17.26
CA ARG A 77 11.05 -7.14 18.08
C ARG A 77 12.16 -7.84 17.28
N ALA A 78 11.94 -8.11 16.00
CA ALA A 78 12.87 -8.82 15.14
C ALA A 78 14.02 -7.93 14.63
N SER A 79 13.77 -6.63 14.41
CA SER A 79 14.74 -5.70 13.83
C SER A 79 15.84 -5.28 14.80
N LYS A 80 15.59 -5.29 16.12
CA LYS A 80 16.57 -4.87 17.16
C LYS A 80 17.27 -3.54 16.80
N ASP A 81 16.49 -2.54 16.42
CA ASP A 81 16.95 -1.19 16.03
C ASP A 81 17.77 -1.12 14.72
N ASN A 82 17.85 -2.21 13.95
CA ASN A 82 18.45 -2.17 12.61
C ASN A 82 17.42 -1.63 11.60
N ASN A 83 17.58 -0.36 11.21
CA ASN A 83 16.68 0.31 10.27
C ASN A 83 16.57 -0.37 8.90
N THR A 84 17.68 -0.90 8.36
CA THR A 84 17.66 -1.59 7.07
C THR A 84 16.88 -2.90 7.15
N LEU A 85 17.11 -3.68 8.22
CA LEU A 85 16.36 -4.91 8.46
C LEU A 85 14.88 -4.63 8.73
N MET A 86 14.57 -3.56 9.46
CA MET A 86 13.20 -3.12 9.69
C MET A 86 12.50 -2.81 8.36
N ALA A 87 13.12 -2.02 7.48
CA ALA A 87 12.56 -1.71 6.16
C ALA A 87 12.33 -2.98 5.32
N ALA A 88 13.30 -3.91 5.32
CA ALA A 88 13.17 -5.18 4.62
C ALA A 88 12.03 -6.05 5.17
N LEU A 89 11.84 -6.09 6.49
CA LEU A 89 10.76 -6.82 7.13
C LEU A 89 9.38 -6.18 6.89
N LEU A 90 9.28 -4.85 6.90
CA LEU A 90 8.05 -4.12 6.55
C LEU A 90 7.60 -4.48 5.14
N VAL A 91 8.52 -4.36 4.17
CA VAL A 91 8.24 -4.67 2.76
C VAL A 91 7.90 -6.15 2.59
N GLN A 92 8.72 -7.06 3.12
CA GLN A 92 8.49 -8.51 2.98
C GLN A 92 7.14 -8.94 3.56
N LYS A 93 6.74 -8.37 4.69
CA LYS A 93 5.49 -8.76 5.36
C LYS A 93 4.26 -8.22 4.64
N SER A 94 4.39 -7.05 4.00
CA SER A 94 3.32 -6.37 3.26
C SER A 94 3.19 -6.88 1.82
N LEU A 95 4.25 -7.41 1.22
CA LEU A 95 4.27 -7.85 -0.17
C LEU A 95 3.44 -9.13 -0.38
N VAL A 96 2.42 -9.03 -1.22
CA VAL A 96 1.53 -10.13 -1.60
C VAL A 96 2.01 -10.76 -2.90
N GLU A 97 2.28 -9.92 -3.91
CA GLU A 97 2.81 -10.32 -5.22
C GLU A 97 3.84 -9.29 -5.71
N PRO A 98 4.99 -9.72 -6.24
CA PRO A 98 5.52 -11.09 -6.22
C PRO A 98 5.92 -11.51 -4.80
N LYS A 99 5.74 -12.78 -4.44
CA LYS A 99 6.21 -13.27 -3.13
C LYS A 99 7.73 -13.28 -3.10
N MET A 100 8.31 -12.58 -2.13
CA MET A 100 9.76 -12.50 -1.93
C MET A 100 10.16 -12.95 -0.53
N THR A 101 11.31 -13.59 -0.43
CA THR A 101 12.01 -13.85 0.82
C THR A 101 12.69 -12.59 1.34
N ILE A 102 13.03 -12.57 2.62
CA ILE A 102 13.78 -11.45 3.23
C ILE A 102 15.13 -11.24 2.51
N ALA A 103 15.78 -12.31 2.05
CA ALA A 103 17.04 -12.22 1.31
C ALA A 103 16.87 -11.55 -0.06
N GLU A 104 15.77 -11.83 -0.76
CA GLU A 104 15.45 -11.18 -2.05
C GLU A 104 15.08 -9.71 -1.85
N VAL A 105 14.31 -9.38 -0.81
CA VAL A 105 14.00 -7.98 -0.48
C VAL A 105 15.26 -7.18 -0.15
N ASN A 106 16.22 -7.78 0.57
CA ASN A 106 17.50 -7.13 0.85
C ASN A 106 18.40 -6.95 -0.39
N ARG A 107 18.13 -7.66 -1.49
CA ARG A 107 18.83 -7.47 -2.77
C ARG A 107 18.20 -6.39 -3.65
N LEU A 108 17.05 -5.83 -3.26
CA LEU A 108 16.44 -4.74 -3.99
C LEU A 108 17.35 -3.50 -3.97
N PRO A 109 17.38 -2.71 -5.05
CA PRO A 109 18.02 -1.41 -5.03
C PRO A 109 17.51 -0.57 -3.86
N VAL A 110 18.39 0.14 -3.18
CA VAL A 110 18.05 0.93 -1.97
C VAL A 110 16.88 1.88 -2.20
N GLY A 111 16.81 2.50 -3.39
CA GLY A 111 15.70 3.39 -3.78
C GLY A 111 14.36 2.65 -3.87
N VAL A 112 14.36 1.42 -4.40
CA VAL A 112 13.15 0.58 -4.47
C VAL A 112 12.72 0.16 -3.07
N LEU A 113 13.67 -0.31 -2.25
CA LEU A 113 13.37 -0.71 -0.87
C LEU A 113 12.77 0.45 -0.06
N GLN A 114 13.36 1.65 -0.16
CA GLN A 114 12.86 2.83 0.53
C GLN A 114 11.49 3.28 -0.01
N PHE A 115 11.31 3.26 -1.33
CA PHE A 115 10.04 3.58 -1.95
C PHE A 115 8.94 2.63 -1.45
N LEU A 116 9.18 1.32 -1.49
CA LEU A 116 8.21 0.34 -1.02
C LEU A 116 7.94 0.48 0.47
N ALA A 117 8.96 0.67 1.32
CA ALA A 117 8.77 0.89 2.74
C ALA A 117 7.88 2.12 3.03
N ASN A 118 8.08 3.22 2.28
CA ASN A 118 7.23 4.39 2.38
C ASN A 118 5.79 4.07 1.98
N GLN A 119 5.59 3.38 0.86
CA GLN A 119 4.25 2.96 0.41
C GLN A 119 3.56 2.06 1.46
N VAL A 120 4.29 1.14 2.08
CA VAL A 120 3.79 0.32 3.19
C VAL A 120 3.35 1.18 4.38
N ASN A 121 4.14 2.17 4.77
CA ASN A 121 3.78 3.08 5.86
C ASN A 121 2.51 3.89 5.54
N GLU A 122 2.38 4.37 4.32
CA GLU A 122 1.20 5.11 3.85
C GLU A 122 -0.07 4.23 3.89
N ILE A 123 -0.05 3.04 3.28
CA ILE A 123 -1.23 2.15 3.24
C ILE A 123 -1.57 1.56 4.61
N SER A 124 -0.59 1.48 5.52
CA SER A 124 -0.79 1.01 6.90
C SER A 124 -1.22 2.13 7.85
N GLY A 125 -1.28 3.38 7.38
CA GLY A 125 -1.65 4.54 8.19
C GLY A 125 -0.61 4.94 9.25
N ILE A 126 0.65 4.48 9.12
CA ILE A 126 1.73 4.73 10.09
C ILE A 126 2.20 6.19 10.03
N ASN A 127 2.16 6.80 8.85
CA ASN A 127 2.56 8.18 8.60
C ASN A 127 1.36 9.16 8.56
N ALA A 128 0.15 8.72 8.93
CA ALA A 128 -1.03 9.56 8.84
C ALA A 128 -0.91 10.77 9.79
N SER A 129 -1.04 11.98 9.26
CA SER A 129 -1.07 13.19 10.09
C SER A 129 -2.39 13.32 10.86
N GLU A 130 -2.40 14.09 11.94
CA GLU A 130 -3.62 14.39 12.70
C GLU A 130 -4.71 15.00 11.82
N GLU A 131 -4.33 15.90 10.91
CA GLU A 131 -5.24 16.51 9.94
C GLU A 131 -5.86 15.48 8.99
N GLN A 132 -5.06 14.52 8.50
CA GLN A 132 -5.56 13.43 7.64
C GLN A 132 -6.51 12.49 8.40
N LEU A 133 -6.20 12.20 9.66
CA LEU A 133 -7.08 11.40 10.52
C LEU A 133 -8.40 12.12 10.80
N GLN A 134 -8.34 13.42 11.08
CA GLN A 134 -9.53 14.25 11.30
C GLN A 134 -10.41 14.29 10.05
N GLN A 135 -9.82 14.53 8.87
CA GLN A 135 -10.54 14.49 7.59
C GLN A 135 -11.21 13.14 7.34
N ALA A 136 -10.49 12.03 7.57
CA ALA A 136 -11.04 10.68 7.40
C ALA A 136 -12.13 10.35 8.43
N ALA A 137 -12.10 10.94 9.63
CA ALA A 137 -13.14 10.78 10.64
C ALA A 137 -14.42 11.58 10.31
N GLU A 138 -14.27 12.71 9.62
CA GLU A 138 -15.39 13.56 9.20
C GLU A 138 -16.18 12.99 8.02
N GLU A 139 -15.61 12.05 7.27
CA GLU A 139 -16.32 11.37 6.17
C GLU A 139 -17.60 10.65 6.67
N PRO A 140 -18.75 10.79 5.98
CA PRO A 140 -20.01 10.20 6.41
C PRO A 140 -19.96 8.68 6.64
N LEU A 141 -19.14 7.98 5.86
CA LEU A 141 -18.99 6.53 5.97
C LEU A 141 -18.25 6.13 7.25
N ALA A 142 -17.21 6.88 7.67
CA ALA A 142 -16.53 6.64 8.93
C ALA A 142 -17.47 6.84 10.12
N GLN A 143 -18.27 7.92 10.10
CA GLN A 143 -19.25 8.18 11.15
C GLN A 143 -20.32 7.10 11.23
N ALA A 144 -20.85 6.68 10.07
CA ALA A 144 -21.81 5.59 9.98
C ALA A 144 -21.23 4.29 10.54
N ALA A 145 -20.01 3.94 10.15
CA ALA A 145 -19.34 2.74 10.64
C ALA A 145 -19.10 2.80 12.15
N PHE A 146 -18.68 3.94 12.69
CA PHE A 146 -18.51 4.11 14.12
C PHE A 146 -19.83 3.92 14.90
N ILE A 147 -20.93 4.51 14.42
CA ILE A 147 -22.26 4.37 15.04
C ILE A 147 -22.72 2.90 15.02
N LEU A 148 -22.59 2.23 13.88
CA LEU A 148 -23.00 0.83 13.72
C LEU A 148 -22.14 -0.11 14.57
N ALA A 149 -20.82 0.10 14.60
CA ALA A 149 -19.91 -0.67 15.45
C ALA A 149 -20.25 -0.52 16.93
N LYS A 150 -20.50 0.72 17.39
CA LYS A 150 -20.85 1.01 18.78
C LYS A 150 -22.19 0.38 19.19
N HIS A 151 -23.18 0.38 18.31
CA HIS A 151 -24.51 -0.14 18.64
C HIS A 151 -24.59 -1.68 18.50
N PHE A 152 -24.04 -2.25 17.43
CA PHE A 152 -24.21 -3.66 17.10
C PHE A 152 -23.00 -4.54 17.47
N GLY A 153 -21.88 -3.94 17.89
CA GLY A 153 -20.63 -4.67 18.14
C GLY A 153 -19.95 -5.19 16.87
N TRP A 154 -20.35 -4.69 15.70
CA TRP A 154 -19.76 -5.08 14.43
C TRP A 154 -18.34 -4.53 14.27
N THR A 155 -17.48 -5.33 13.64
CA THR A 155 -16.14 -4.92 13.28
C THR A 155 -16.14 -4.01 12.05
N PRO A 156 -15.12 -3.15 11.87
CA PRO A 156 -14.96 -2.35 10.66
C PRO A 156 -15.05 -3.17 9.37
N GLN A 157 -14.47 -4.38 9.38
CA GLN A 157 -14.49 -5.33 8.27
C GLN A 157 -15.92 -5.73 7.89
N GLN A 158 -16.73 -6.14 8.88
CA GLN A 158 -18.13 -6.53 8.66
C GLN A 158 -18.97 -5.36 8.14
N ILE A 159 -18.65 -4.13 8.53
CA ILE A 159 -19.35 -2.94 8.04
C ILE A 159 -18.94 -2.62 6.61
N GLY A 160 -17.66 -2.79 6.26
CA GLY A 160 -17.15 -2.59 4.91
C GLY A 160 -17.74 -3.57 3.87
N GLU A 161 -18.22 -4.73 4.31
CA GLU A 161 -18.93 -5.70 3.47
C GLU A 161 -20.39 -5.33 3.19
N LEU A 162 -20.94 -4.34 3.91
CA LEU A 162 -22.31 -3.89 3.71
C LEU A 162 -22.41 -2.96 2.49
N THR A 163 -23.47 -3.14 1.71
CA THR A 163 -23.84 -2.17 0.69
C THR A 163 -24.28 -0.84 1.32
N LEU A 164 -24.15 0.26 0.58
CA LEU A 164 -24.66 1.57 1.02
C LEU A 164 -26.13 1.52 1.44
N GLY A 165 -26.97 0.78 0.71
CA GLY A 165 -28.37 0.59 1.05
C GLY A 165 -28.57 -0.11 2.40
N GLN A 166 -27.75 -1.11 2.71
CA GLN A 166 -27.78 -1.80 4.01
C GLN A 166 -27.29 -0.90 5.14
N VAL A 167 -26.25 -0.09 4.93
CA VAL A 167 -25.80 0.91 5.92
C VAL A 167 -26.92 1.90 6.23
N LEU A 168 -27.52 2.51 5.20
CA LEU A 168 -28.62 3.46 5.36
C LEU A 168 -29.85 2.84 6.03
N PHE A 169 -30.19 1.59 5.68
CA PHE A 169 -31.28 0.86 6.30
C PHE A 169 -31.07 0.68 7.81
N ASN A 170 -29.88 0.20 8.23
CA ASN A 170 -29.57 -0.01 9.64
C ASN A 170 -29.56 1.31 10.43
N LEU A 171 -29.01 2.39 9.87
CA LEU A 171 -29.05 3.71 10.49
C LEU A 171 -30.49 4.23 10.66
N LYS A 172 -31.36 4.01 9.66
CA LYS A 172 -32.77 4.37 9.74
C LYS A 172 -33.49 3.60 10.84
N MET A 173 -33.26 2.29 10.94
CA MET A 173 -33.83 1.44 12.00
C MET A 173 -33.38 1.89 13.39
N LEU A 174 -32.09 2.20 13.55
CA LEU A 174 -31.51 2.70 14.78
C LEU A 174 -32.14 4.03 15.23
N ARG A 175 -32.33 4.97 14.29
CA ARG A 175 -33.01 6.23 14.57
C ARG A 175 -34.46 6.03 15.01
N GLN A 176 -35.17 5.07 14.40
CA GLN A 176 -36.55 4.74 14.79
C GLN A 176 -36.63 4.12 16.18
N ALA A 177 -35.70 3.22 16.51
CA ALA A 177 -35.62 2.61 17.84
C ALA A 177 -35.39 3.66 18.94
N ASN A 178 -34.46 4.61 18.71
CA ASN A 178 -34.19 5.68 19.68
C ASN A 178 -35.38 6.63 19.86
N ALA A 179 -36.14 6.91 18.78
CA ALA A 179 -37.33 7.75 18.84
C ALA A 179 -38.51 7.11 19.58
N GLN A 180 -38.52 5.79 19.74
CA GLN A 180 -39.53 5.07 20.53
C GLN A 180 -39.18 4.95 22.02
N GLN A 181 -37.95 5.31 22.40
CA GLN A 181 -37.44 5.24 23.78
C GLN A 181 -37.35 6.62 24.47
N SER A 182 -37.65 7.70 23.75
CA SER A 182 -37.73 9.08 24.26
C SER A 182 -39.19 9.49 24.45
#